data_AF-I0LA01-F1
#
_entry.id   AF-I0LA01-F1
#
_cell.length_a   1.000
_cell.length_b   1.000
_cell.length_c   1.000
_cell.angle_alpha   90.00
_cell.angle_beta   90.00
_cell.angle_gamma   90.00
#
_symmetry.space_group_name_H-M   'P 1'
#
loop_
_entity.id
_entity.type
_entity.pdbx_description
1 polymer ?
#
loop_
_entity_poly.entity_id
_entity_poly.type
_entity_poly.pdbx_seq_one_letter_code
_entity_poly.pdbx_strand_id
1 'polypeptide(L)'
;MTTLADVAELVRAPAALSVPGDVVAGAAAAGALSPRTPALAGASVLLYWAGMAANDWADRELDAVERPERPIPSGRVTPAAALGLAAGLTAAGVGLAAAVGGRRAAALAVPLAASIWGYDLLAKNTAAGPAVMAACRGLDVLLGASGGNLARALPSAATVAAHTWTVTTLSRREVTGADAALPMRTLVGTALVAASAAVAVPGARRAAVPGAHRSAVPGAHRADVPGARGDEVSVTEAGGADERVVGAGRSRSAAVAAALPALLAGWYAARYGAAQAQVVRDPSAGKVRAAVGAGITGLPALQGALTARGGAGLLGLAVAAAAPLGRRLARKVSPT
;
A
#
# COMPACT_ATOMS: atom_id res chain seq x y z
N MET A 1 -4.63 -34.10 12.09
CA MET A 1 -5.15 -32.87 12.73
C MET A 1 -4.54 -31.68 12.02
N THR A 2 -5.34 -30.66 11.72
CA THR A 2 -4.84 -29.42 11.08
C THR A 2 -3.99 -28.61 12.06
N THR A 3 -2.80 -28.20 11.65
CA THR A 3 -1.89 -27.39 12.46
C THR A 3 -1.97 -25.90 12.11
N LEU A 4 -1.42 -25.02 12.96
CA LEU A 4 -1.28 -23.60 12.65
C LEU A 4 -0.39 -23.34 11.43
N ALA A 5 0.59 -24.21 11.19
CA ALA A 5 1.46 -24.12 10.02
C ALA A 5 0.66 -24.39 8.73
N ASP A 6 -0.24 -25.37 8.75
CA ASP A 6 -1.11 -25.68 7.60
C ASP A 6 -2.05 -24.50 7.29
N VAL A 7 -2.59 -23.84 8.32
CA VAL A 7 -3.42 -22.64 8.15
C VAL A 7 -2.59 -21.48 7.59
N ALA A 8 -1.37 -21.25 8.11
CA ALA A 8 -0.49 -20.20 7.64
C ALA A 8 -0.04 -20.40 6.18
N GLU A 9 0.15 -21.65 5.77
CA GLU A 9 0.42 -22.03 4.38
C GLU A 9 -0.81 -21.77 3.49
N LEU A 10 -1.99 -22.23 3.92
CA LEU A 10 -3.26 -22.06 3.20
C LEU A 10 -3.55 -20.57 2.90
N VAL A 11 -3.39 -19.69 3.89
CA VAL A 11 -3.66 -18.25 3.70
C VAL A 11 -2.47 -17.49 3.13
N ARG A 12 -1.37 -18.18 2.80
CA ARG A 12 -0.09 -17.59 2.36
C ARG A 12 0.32 -16.43 3.26
N ALA A 13 0.36 -16.67 4.58
CA ALA A 13 0.44 -15.63 5.61
C ALA A 13 1.48 -14.53 5.35
N PRO A 14 2.71 -14.83 4.88
CA PRO A 14 3.71 -13.80 4.58
C PRO A 14 3.31 -12.81 3.48
N ALA A 15 2.48 -13.21 2.52
CA ALA A 15 2.09 -12.39 1.39
C ALA A 15 1.13 -11.24 1.79
N ALA A 16 0.48 -11.35 2.96
CA ALA A 16 -0.33 -10.28 3.54
C ALA A 16 0.47 -9.01 3.86
N LEU A 17 1.81 -9.05 3.92
CA LEU A 17 2.62 -7.83 4.08
C LEU A 17 2.46 -6.83 2.92
N SER A 18 1.90 -7.26 1.79
CA SER A 18 1.62 -6.41 0.63
C SER A 18 0.34 -5.59 0.74
N VAL A 19 -0.58 -5.89 1.68
CA VAL A 19 -1.91 -5.25 1.71
C VAL A 19 -2.04 -4.04 2.65
N PRO A 20 -1.40 -3.98 3.85
CA PRO A 20 -1.52 -2.83 4.74
C PRO A 20 -1.15 -1.49 4.09
N GLY A 21 -0.21 -1.50 3.15
CA GLY A 21 0.22 -0.29 2.44
C GLY A 21 -0.88 0.35 1.59
N ASP A 22 -1.89 -0.40 1.13
CA ASP A 22 -3.03 0.16 0.39
C ASP A 22 -3.89 1.03 1.29
N VAL A 23 -4.26 0.49 2.45
CA VAL A 23 -5.05 1.21 3.47
C VAL A 23 -4.32 2.47 3.92
N VAL A 24 -3.00 2.38 4.15
CA VAL A 24 -2.18 3.52 4.56
C VAL A 24 -2.09 4.57 3.44
N ALA A 25 -1.86 4.16 2.20
CA ALA A 25 -1.81 5.07 1.05
C ALA A 25 -3.15 5.78 0.82
N GLY A 26 -4.27 5.06 0.96
CA GLY A 26 -5.62 5.62 0.86
C GLY A 26 -5.92 6.61 1.98
N ALA A 27 -5.62 6.25 3.23
CA ALA A 27 -5.80 7.11 4.38
C ALA A 27 -4.95 8.40 4.26
N ALA A 28 -3.69 8.28 3.83
CA ALA A 28 -2.82 9.44 3.61
C ALA A 28 -3.40 10.37 2.53
N ALA A 29 -3.78 9.83 1.37
CA ALA A 29 -4.33 10.61 0.26
C ALA A 29 -5.67 11.28 0.61
N ALA A 30 -6.50 10.63 1.42
CA ALA A 30 -7.79 11.16 1.88
C ALA A 30 -7.67 12.19 3.01
N GLY A 31 -6.48 12.35 3.62
CA GLY A 31 -6.30 13.14 4.85
C GLY A 31 -6.93 12.50 6.09
N ALA A 32 -6.98 11.15 6.13
CA ALA A 32 -7.71 10.35 7.12
C ALA A 32 -6.81 9.48 8.02
N LEU A 33 -5.49 9.67 7.98
CA LEU A 33 -4.58 8.95 8.88
C LEU A 33 -4.97 9.22 10.33
N SER A 34 -5.17 8.15 11.10
CA SER A 34 -5.64 8.22 12.48
C SER A 34 -5.22 6.98 13.28
N PRO A 35 -5.40 6.97 14.61
CA PRO A 35 -5.20 5.77 15.42
C PRO A 35 -6.05 4.55 15.00
N ARG A 36 -7.06 4.75 14.15
CA ARG A 36 -7.90 3.68 13.59
C ARG A 36 -7.30 3.02 12.35
N THR A 37 -6.36 3.67 11.66
CA THR A 37 -5.74 3.15 10.43
C THR A 37 -5.14 1.75 10.59
N PRO A 38 -4.43 1.42 11.69
CA PRO A 38 -3.93 0.05 11.89
C PRO A 38 -5.04 -1.02 11.95
N ALA A 39 -6.20 -0.70 12.53
CA ALA A 39 -7.32 -1.64 12.59
C ALA A 39 -7.99 -1.82 11.22
N LEU A 40 -8.07 -0.77 10.41
CA LEU A 40 -8.49 -0.89 8.99
C LEU A 40 -7.48 -1.71 8.17
N ALA A 41 -6.18 -1.58 8.44
CA ALA A 41 -5.16 -2.42 7.83
C ALA A 41 -5.29 -3.88 8.28
N GLY A 42 -5.67 -4.12 9.55
CA GLY A 42 -6.05 -5.44 10.05
C GLY A 42 -7.26 -6.02 9.31
N ALA A 43 -8.30 -5.21 9.05
CA ALA A 43 -9.45 -5.64 8.24
C ALA A 43 -9.04 -6.03 6.81
N SER A 44 -8.17 -5.24 6.17
CA SER A 44 -7.58 -5.55 4.86
C SER A 44 -6.80 -6.88 4.87
N VAL A 45 -5.98 -7.13 5.90
CA VAL A 45 -5.26 -8.41 6.06
C VAL A 45 -6.21 -9.59 6.22
N LEU A 46 -7.29 -9.44 7.00
CA LEU A 46 -8.31 -10.49 7.16
C LEU A 46 -9.00 -10.79 5.83
N LEU A 47 -9.37 -9.76 5.06
CA LEU A 47 -9.98 -9.93 3.73
C LEU A 47 -9.01 -10.56 2.73
N TYR A 48 -7.71 -10.22 2.79
CA TYR A 48 -6.69 -10.85 1.97
C TYR A 48 -6.57 -12.35 2.29
N TRP A 49 -6.44 -12.72 3.56
CA TRP A 49 -6.38 -14.13 3.97
C TRP A 49 -7.66 -14.89 3.64
N ALA A 50 -8.82 -14.22 3.71
CA ALA A 50 -10.09 -14.79 3.27
C ALA A 50 -10.05 -15.17 1.78
N GLY A 51 -9.56 -14.26 0.92
CA GLY A 51 -9.36 -14.52 -0.50
C GLY A 51 -8.35 -15.65 -0.76
N MET A 52 -7.25 -15.71 -0.02
CA MET A 52 -6.28 -16.80 -0.19
C MET A 52 -6.88 -18.17 0.14
N ALA A 53 -7.65 -18.26 1.22
CA ALA A 53 -8.36 -19.49 1.58
C ALA A 53 -9.48 -19.84 0.60
N ALA A 54 -10.25 -18.85 0.13
CA ALA A 54 -11.30 -19.02 -0.86
C ALA A 54 -10.73 -19.49 -2.22
N ASN A 55 -9.59 -18.93 -2.65
CA ASN A 55 -8.91 -19.32 -3.87
C ASN A 55 -8.49 -20.79 -3.83
N ASP A 56 -7.76 -21.23 -2.79
CA ASP A 56 -7.32 -22.61 -2.66
C ASP A 56 -8.51 -23.58 -2.50
N TRP A 57 -9.59 -23.15 -1.83
CA TRP A 57 -10.84 -23.93 -1.79
C TRP A 57 -11.49 -24.09 -3.17
N ALA A 58 -11.50 -23.04 -3.99
CA ALA A 58 -12.05 -23.06 -5.33
C ALA A 58 -11.19 -23.90 -6.30
N ASP A 59 -9.86 -23.86 -6.15
CA ASP A 59 -8.91 -24.58 -7.00
C ASP A 59 -8.63 -26.02 -6.57
N ARG A 60 -9.21 -26.49 -5.44
CA ARG A 60 -8.88 -27.78 -4.81
C ARG A 60 -8.84 -28.99 -5.74
N GLU A 61 -9.69 -29.05 -6.76
CA GLU A 61 -9.75 -30.17 -7.72
C GLU A 61 -8.62 -30.08 -8.76
N LEU A 62 -8.29 -28.87 -9.21
CA LEU A 62 -7.16 -28.61 -10.08
C LEU A 62 -5.84 -28.82 -9.33
N ASP A 63 -5.74 -28.29 -8.12
CA ASP A 63 -4.58 -28.44 -7.24
C ASP A 63 -4.33 -29.92 -6.88
N ALA A 64 -5.36 -30.77 -6.83
CA ALA A 64 -5.16 -32.20 -6.61
C ALA A 64 -4.40 -32.89 -7.76
N VAL A 65 -4.45 -32.33 -8.97
CA VAL A 65 -3.72 -32.83 -10.13
C VAL A 65 -2.37 -32.15 -10.27
N GLU A 66 -2.32 -30.82 -10.18
CA GLU A 66 -1.11 -30.05 -10.48
C GLU A 66 -0.15 -29.91 -9.30
N ARG A 67 -0.69 -29.91 -8.06
CA ARG A 67 0.03 -29.56 -6.82
C ARG A 67 -0.50 -30.35 -5.60
N PRO A 68 -0.41 -31.69 -5.61
CA PRO A 68 -1.00 -32.55 -4.59
C PRO A 68 -0.48 -32.29 -3.16
N GLU A 69 0.67 -31.63 -3.02
CA GLU A 69 1.26 -31.24 -1.73
C GLU A 69 0.49 -30.13 -0.98
N ARG A 70 -0.39 -29.39 -1.67
CA ARG A 70 -1.10 -28.24 -1.07
C ARG A 70 -2.01 -28.66 0.09
N PRO A 71 -2.34 -27.74 1.03
CA PRO A 71 -3.02 -28.09 2.28
C PRO A 71 -4.36 -28.84 2.10
N ILE A 72 -5.15 -28.48 1.08
CA ILE A 72 -6.46 -29.11 0.83
C ILE A 72 -6.31 -30.49 0.15
N PRO A 73 -5.64 -30.63 -1.01
CA PRO A 73 -5.48 -31.94 -1.65
C PRO A 73 -4.71 -32.96 -0.82
N SER A 74 -3.71 -32.52 -0.05
CA SER A 74 -2.95 -33.41 0.85
C SER A 74 -3.75 -33.90 2.08
N GLY A 75 -4.97 -33.39 2.29
CA GLY A 75 -5.83 -33.74 3.42
C GLY A 75 -5.42 -33.10 4.76
N ARG A 76 -4.39 -32.24 4.79
CA ARG A 76 -3.98 -31.50 6.01
C ARG A 76 -5.04 -30.50 6.47
N VAL A 77 -5.81 -29.95 5.53
CA VAL A 77 -6.97 -29.09 5.77
C VAL A 77 -8.16 -29.63 4.98
N THR A 78 -9.31 -29.80 5.62
CA THR A 78 -10.52 -30.24 4.90
C THR A 78 -11.10 -29.10 4.06
N PRO A 79 -11.77 -29.39 2.92
CA PRO A 79 -12.44 -28.35 2.13
C PRO A 79 -13.46 -27.54 2.95
N ALA A 80 -14.21 -28.19 3.84
CA ALA A 80 -15.16 -27.50 4.71
C ALA A 80 -14.48 -26.54 5.70
N ALA A 81 -13.32 -26.93 6.26
CA ALA A 81 -12.54 -26.05 7.14
C ALA A 81 -11.97 -24.85 6.39
N ALA A 82 -11.46 -25.05 5.17
CA ALA A 82 -10.96 -23.96 4.33
C ALA A 82 -12.08 -22.96 3.97
N LEU A 83 -13.26 -23.45 3.58
CA LEU A 83 -14.42 -22.61 3.29
C LEU A 83 -14.90 -21.84 4.53
N GLY A 84 -15.00 -22.53 5.67
CA GLY A 84 -15.36 -21.92 6.95
C GLY A 84 -14.38 -20.83 7.38
N LEU A 85 -13.07 -21.07 7.19
CA LEU A 85 -12.03 -20.08 7.44
C LEU A 85 -12.18 -18.86 6.51
N ALA A 86 -12.37 -19.09 5.20
CA ALA A 86 -12.56 -18.01 4.24
C ALA A 86 -13.80 -17.15 4.58
N ALA A 87 -14.94 -17.78 4.88
CA ALA A 87 -16.16 -17.09 5.27
C ALA A 87 -15.99 -16.35 6.62
N GLY A 88 -15.37 -16.98 7.62
CA GLY A 88 -15.12 -16.39 8.93
C GLY A 88 -14.19 -15.17 8.87
N LEU A 89 -13.09 -15.27 8.12
CA LEU A 89 -12.17 -14.16 7.88
C LEU A 89 -12.83 -13.03 7.08
N THR A 90 -13.70 -13.36 6.10
CA THR A 90 -14.50 -12.36 5.38
C THR A 90 -15.40 -11.59 6.34
N ALA A 91 -16.17 -12.30 7.17
CA ALA A 91 -17.07 -11.71 8.14
C ALA A 91 -16.32 -10.86 9.18
N ALA A 92 -15.18 -11.36 9.69
CA ALA A 92 -14.33 -10.64 10.63
C ALA A 92 -13.73 -9.37 10.01
N GLY A 93 -13.25 -9.44 8.76
CA GLY A 93 -12.70 -8.29 8.03
C GLY A 93 -13.75 -7.20 7.79
N VAL A 94 -14.91 -7.57 7.25
CA VAL A 94 -16.03 -6.62 7.03
C VAL A 94 -16.55 -6.07 8.38
N GLY A 95 -16.70 -6.93 9.39
CA GLY A 95 -17.15 -6.55 10.72
C GLY A 95 -16.20 -5.57 11.41
N LEU A 96 -14.89 -5.82 11.35
CA LEU A 96 -13.86 -4.92 11.88
C LEU A 96 -13.87 -3.57 11.16
N ALA A 97 -13.96 -3.58 9.82
CA ALA A 97 -14.09 -2.36 9.03
C ALA A 97 -15.33 -1.55 9.43
N ALA A 98 -16.48 -2.21 9.58
CA ALA A 98 -17.72 -1.57 10.00
C ALA A 98 -17.65 -1.02 11.43
N ALA A 99 -17.06 -1.77 12.37
CA ALA A 99 -16.92 -1.37 13.77
C ALA A 99 -16.00 -0.15 13.95
N VAL A 100 -14.91 -0.10 13.19
CA VAL A 100 -13.89 0.96 13.32
C VAL A 100 -14.16 2.16 12.42
N GLY A 101 -14.55 1.92 11.16
CA GLY A 101 -14.76 2.95 10.15
C GLY A 101 -16.22 3.28 9.84
N GLY A 102 -17.17 2.63 10.53
CA GLY A 102 -18.61 2.88 10.40
C GLY A 102 -19.19 2.48 9.05
N ARG A 103 -20.33 3.09 8.69
CA ARG A 103 -21.09 2.77 7.48
C ARG A 103 -20.29 2.98 6.18
N ARG A 104 -19.41 3.99 6.14
CA ARG A 104 -18.59 4.27 4.95
C ARG A 104 -17.54 3.19 4.70
N ALA A 105 -16.87 2.72 5.76
CA ALA A 105 -15.93 1.60 5.63
C ALA A 105 -16.66 0.31 5.26
N ALA A 106 -17.83 0.04 5.86
CA ALA A 106 -18.66 -1.11 5.49
C ALA A 106 -19.08 -1.08 4.00
N ALA A 107 -19.48 0.09 3.49
CA ALA A 107 -19.86 0.29 2.10
C ALA A 107 -18.71 0.06 1.09
N LEU A 108 -17.46 0.05 1.55
CA LEU A 108 -16.29 -0.27 0.73
C LEU A 108 -15.79 -1.70 0.96
N ALA A 109 -15.85 -2.18 2.21
CA ALA A 109 -15.44 -3.54 2.58
C ALA A 109 -16.37 -4.60 1.99
N VAL A 110 -17.68 -4.35 1.89
CA VAL A 110 -18.64 -5.30 1.30
C VAL A 110 -18.40 -5.50 -0.21
N PRO A 111 -18.32 -4.45 -1.05
CA PRO A 111 -17.93 -4.62 -2.46
C PRO A 111 -16.52 -5.19 -2.64
N LEU A 112 -15.58 -4.88 -1.75
CA LEU A 112 -14.25 -5.50 -1.75
C LEU A 112 -14.34 -7.01 -1.53
N ALA A 113 -15.03 -7.45 -0.47
CA ALA A 113 -15.28 -8.86 -0.22
C ALA A 113 -15.98 -9.55 -1.40
N ALA A 114 -17.02 -8.92 -1.96
CA ALA A 114 -17.71 -9.45 -3.13
C ALA A 114 -16.78 -9.57 -4.35
N SER A 115 -15.86 -8.62 -4.55
CA SER A 115 -14.87 -8.65 -5.64
C SER A 115 -13.85 -9.77 -5.44
N ILE A 116 -13.42 -10.03 -4.20
CA ILE A 116 -12.51 -11.13 -3.85
C ILE A 116 -13.15 -12.47 -4.20
N TRP A 117 -14.35 -12.74 -3.69
CA TRP A 117 -15.10 -13.96 -4.01
C TRP A 117 -15.44 -14.06 -5.51
N GLY A 118 -15.81 -12.94 -6.14
CA GLY A 118 -16.07 -12.88 -7.57
C GLY A 118 -14.83 -13.18 -8.41
N TYR A 119 -13.64 -12.79 -7.97
CA TYR A 119 -12.38 -13.16 -8.61
C TYR A 119 -12.15 -14.67 -8.49
N ASP A 120 -12.20 -15.21 -7.27
CA ASP A 120 -11.83 -16.60 -6.97
C ASP A 120 -12.77 -17.61 -7.63
N LEU A 121 -14.08 -17.29 -7.71
CA LEU A 121 -15.10 -18.19 -8.21
C LEU A 121 -15.41 -18.01 -9.70
N LEU A 122 -15.32 -16.80 -10.24
CA LEU A 122 -15.86 -16.48 -11.57
C LEU A 122 -14.82 -15.88 -12.53
N ALA A 123 -13.95 -14.98 -12.06
CA ALA A 123 -13.20 -14.13 -12.98
C ALA A 123 -11.78 -14.62 -13.27
N LYS A 124 -11.10 -15.33 -12.35
CA LYS A 124 -9.66 -15.58 -12.42
C LYS A 124 -9.20 -16.30 -13.70
N ASN A 125 -10.04 -17.20 -14.23
CA ASN A 125 -9.78 -17.96 -15.46
C ASN A 125 -10.36 -17.31 -16.74
N THR A 126 -10.88 -16.09 -16.66
CA THR A 126 -11.54 -15.39 -17.76
C THR A 126 -10.73 -14.17 -18.24
N ALA A 127 -11.19 -13.51 -19.31
CA ALA A 127 -10.63 -12.23 -19.73
C ALA A 127 -10.78 -11.11 -18.66
N ALA A 128 -11.78 -11.23 -17.76
CA ALA A 128 -12.06 -10.25 -16.73
C ALA A 128 -11.14 -10.35 -15.50
N GLY A 129 -10.36 -11.42 -15.35
CA GLY A 129 -9.50 -11.67 -14.17
C GLY A 129 -8.64 -10.47 -13.75
N PRO A 130 -7.84 -9.87 -14.65
CA PRO A 130 -7.05 -8.67 -14.34
C PRO A 130 -7.88 -7.47 -13.86
N ALA A 131 -9.08 -7.30 -14.41
CA ALA A 131 -9.99 -6.21 -14.03
C ALA A 131 -10.52 -6.37 -12.61
N VAL A 132 -10.99 -7.57 -12.27
CA VAL A 132 -11.55 -7.85 -10.94
C VAL A 132 -10.45 -7.80 -9.88
N MET A 133 -9.26 -8.35 -10.15
CA MET A 133 -8.12 -8.26 -9.23
C MET A 133 -7.68 -6.81 -9.01
N ALA A 134 -7.65 -6.00 -10.08
CA ALA A 134 -7.38 -4.55 -9.97
C ALA A 134 -8.45 -3.82 -9.15
N ALA A 135 -9.73 -4.19 -9.29
CA ALA A 135 -10.83 -3.65 -8.50
C ALA A 135 -10.68 -3.99 -7.01
N CYS A 136 -10.28 -5.22 -6.65
CA CYS A 136 -9.99 -5.60 -5.27
C CYS A 136 -8.95 -4.65 -4.65
N ARG A 137 -7.81 -4.44 -5.33
CA ARG A 137 -6.74 -3.58 -4.80
C ARG A 137 -7.14 -2.09 -4.78
N GLY A 138 -7.88 -1.62 -5.78
CA GLY A 138 -8.42 -0.26 -5.77
C GLY A 138 -9.39 -0.02 -4.60
N LEU A 139 -10.32 -0.95 -4.35
CA LEU A 139 -11.27 -0.89 -3.24
C LEU A 139 -10.57 -0.98 -1.88
N ASP A 140 -9.50 -1.74 -1.77
CA ASP A 140 -8.67 -1.84 -0.55
C ASP A 140 -7.99 -0.50 -0.21
N VAL A 141 -7.48 0.23 -1.21
CA VAL A 141 -7.00 1.61 -1.02
C VAL A 141 -8.15 2.52 -0.55
N LEU A 142 -9.33 2.42 -1.18
CA LEU A 142 -10.47 3.25 -0.79
C LEU A 142 -10.98 2.92 0.62
N LEU A 143 -10.89 1.67 1.07
CA LEU A 143 -11.24 1.27 2.44
C LEU A 143 -10.44 2.09 3.47
N GLY A 144 -9.14 2.30 3.25
CA GLY A 144 -8.33 3.20 4.08
C GLY A 144 -8.72 4.67 4.00
N ALA A 145 -9.28 5.10 2.87
CA ALA A 145 -9.78 6.45 2.66
C ALA A 145 -11.16 6.73 3.28
N SER A 146 -11.83 5.71 3.82
CA SER A 146 -13.23 5.78 4.31
C SER A 146 -13.50 6.87 5.36
N GLY A 147 -12.47 7.27 6.12
CA GLY A 147 -12.54 8.33 7.13
C GLY A 147 -12.31 9.75 6.61
N GLY A 148 -12.03 9.95 5.32
CA GLY A 148 -11.68 11.26 4.74
C GLY A 148 -12.32 11.52 3.39
N ASN A 149 -11.61 12.27 2.54
CA ASN A 149 -12.10 12.65 1.21
C ASN A 149 -11.74 11.57 0.17
N LEU A 150 -12.73 10.74 -0.21
CA LEU A 150 -12.56 9.67 -1.19
C LEU A 150 -12.09 10.19 -2.56
N ALA A 151 -12.54 11.37 -3.00
CA ALA A 151 -12.14 11.92 -4.30
C ALA A 151 -10.63 12.21 -4.36
N ARG A 152 -10.02 12.58 -3.23
CA ARG A 152 -8.55 12.75 -3.14
C ARG A 152 -7.79 11.43 -3.13
N ALA A 153 -8.43 10.33 -2.72
CA ALA A 153 -7.84 9.00 -2.73
C ALA A 153 -7.98 8.27 -4.07
N LEU A 154 -8.95 8.66 -4.93
CA LEU A 154 -9.18 8.04 -6.23
C LEU A 154 -7.90 7.92 -7.09
N PRO A 155 -7.03 8.95 -7.21
CA PRO A 155 -5.78 8.79 -7.95
C PRO A 155 -4.87 7.72 -7.36
N SER A 156 -4.74 7.61 -6.03
CA SER A 156 -3.96 6.54 -5.40
C SER A 156 -4.57 5.16 -5.65
N ALA A 157 -5.90 5.05 -5.54
CA ALA A 157 -6.62 3.81 -5.81
C ALA A 157 -6.44 3.35 -7.26
N ALA A 158 -6.57 4.29 -8.21
CA ALA A 158 -6.34 4.03 -9.63
C ALA A 158 -4.89 3.64 -9.93
N THR A 159 -3.89 4.28 -9.29
CA THR A 159 -2.48 3.91 -9.46
C THR A 159 -2.21 2.47 -9.01
N VAL A 160 -2.73 2.06 -7.84
CA VAL A 160 -2.56 0.69 -7.33
C VAL A 160 -3.35 -0.31 -8.19
N ALA A 161 -4.57 0.03 -8.60
CA ALA A 161 -5.37 -0.80 -9.51
C ALA A 161 -4.66 -0.99 -10.85
N ALA A 162 -4.06 0.06 -11.42
CA ALA A 162 -3.30 -0.01 -12.66
C ALA A 162 -2.03 -0.89 -12.53
N HIS A 163 -1.29 -0.78 -11.42
CA HIS A 163 -0.20 -1.70 -11.12
C HIS A 163 -0.68 -3.15 -11.06
N THR A 164 -1.78 -3.38 -10.35
CA THR A 164 -2.35 -4.71 -10.17
C THR A 164 -2.80 -5.30 -11.50
N TRP A 165 -3.43 -4.49 -12.35
CA TRP A 165 -3.78 -4.86 -13.72
C TRP A 165 -2.54 -5.28 -14.53
N THR A 166 -1.45 -4.49 -14.51
CA THR A 166 -0.25 -4.81 -15.31
C THR A 166 0.39 -6.11 -14.85
N VAL A 167 0.54 -6.31 -13.54
CA VAL A 167 1.09 -7.54 -12.96
C VAL A 167 0.20 -8.74 -13.27
N THR A 168 -1.12 -8.63 -13.07
CA THR A 168 -2.08 -9.73 -13.30
C THR A 168 -2.22 -10.06 -14.79
N THR A 169 -2.08 -9.08 -15.69
CA THR A 169 -2.07 -9.35 -17.13
C THR A 169 -0.79 -10.09 -17.53
N LEU A 170 0.37 -9.71 -16.96
CA LEU A 170 1.65 -10.36 -17.24
C LEU A 170 1.69 -11.79 -16.66
N SER A 171 1.11 -12.02 -15.47
CA SER A 171 1.13 -13.33 -14.79
C SER A 171 0.43 -14.42 -15.58
N ARG A 172 -0.54 -14.08 -16.42
CA ARG A 172 -1.21 -15.03 -17.34
C ARG A 172 -0.28 -15.69 -18.35
N ARG A 173 0.95 -15.20 -18.50
CA ARG A 173 1.96 -15.71 -19.43
C ARG A 173 3.12 -16.43 -18.71
N GLU A 174 2.95 -16.78 -17.45
CA GLU A 174 3.99 -17.43 -16.64
C GLU A 174 4.30 -18.88 -17.02
N VAL A 175 3.35 -19.57 -17.64
CA VAL A 175 3.52 -20.97 -18.08
C VAL A 175 4.06 -21.03 -19.50
N THR A 176 3.46 -20.26 -20.42
CA THR A 176 3.74 -20.35 -21.86
C THR A 176 4.79 -19.35 -22.36
N GLY A 177 5.15 -18.34 -21.56
CA GLY A 177 5.85 -17.16 -22.06
C GLY A 177 4.88 -16.16 -22.71
N ALA A 178 5.40 -14.97 -23.05
CA ALA A 178 4.60 -13.84 -23.52
C ALA A 178 4.84 -13.51 -25.00
N ASP A 179 3.83 -12.96 -25.66
CA ASP A 179 3.97 -12.37 -26.99
C ASP A 179 4.71 -11.02 -26.89
N ALA A 180 5.51 -10.64 -27.89
CA ALA A 180 6.38 -9.45 -27.84
C ALA A 180 5.65 -8.13 -27.45
N ALA A 181 4.38 -7.98 -27.82
CA ALA A 181 3.59 -6.78 -27.54
C ALA A 181 3.15 -6.64 -26.08
N LEU A 182 2.99 -7.74 -25.33
CA LEU A 182 2.50 -7.67 -23.95
C LEU A 182 3.55 -7.08 -22.98
N PRO A 183 4.81 -7.55 -22.96
CA PRO A 183 5.85 -6.99 -22.09
C PRO A 183 6.03 -5.49 -22.29
N MET A 184 6.04 -5.01 -23.54
CA MET A 184 6.14 -3.58 -23.85
C MET A 184 4.97 -2.77 -23.28
N ARG A 185 3.72 -3.23 -23.46
CA ARG A 185 2.53 -2.57 -22.89
C ARG A 185 2.59 -2.52 -21.36
N THR A 186 2.99 -3.62 -20.72
CA THR A 186 3.10 -3.66 -19.26
C THR A 186 4.25 -2.79 -18.73
N LEU A 187 5.35 -2.65 -19.47
CA LEU A 187 6.45 -1.77 -19.13
C LEU A 187 6.06 -0.29 -19.21
N VAL A 188 5.37 0.11 -20.29
CA VAL A 188 4.79 1.46 -20.42
C VAL A 188 3.80 1.72 -19.29
N GLY A 189 2.92 0.75 -18.99
CA GLY A 189 2.00 0.82 -17.85
C GLY A 189 2.72 1.05 -16.53
N THR A 190 3.82 0.33 -16.26
CA THR A 190 4.64 0.52 -15.06
C THR A 190 5.27 1.90 -14.99
N ALA A 191 5.75 2.44 -16.12
CA ALA A 191 6.28 3.81 -16.17
C ALA A 191 5.20 4.85 -15.87
N LEU A 192 4.00 4.70 -16.42
CA LEU A 192 2.85 5.57 -16.12
C LEU A 192 2.41 5.48 -14.66
N VAL A 193 2.38 4.26 -14.09
CA VAL A 193 2.11 4.04 -12.66
C VAL A 193 3.13 4.78 -11.80
N ALA A 194 4.42 4.64 -12.10
CA ALA A 194 5.49 5.31 -11.36
C ALA A 194 5.40 6.84 -11.47
N ALA A 195 5.17 7.36 -12.67
CA ALA A 195 4.97 8.78 -12.90
C ALA A 195 3.77 9.30 -12.09
N SER A 196 2.63 8.59 -12.11
CA SER A 196 1.45 8.98 -11.35
C SER A 196 1.75 9.07 -9.84
N ALA A 197 2.52 8.12 -9.29
CA ALA A 197 2.90 8.11 -7.88
C ALA A 197 3.91 9.22 -7.50
N ALA A 198 4.70 9.69 -8.46
CA ALA A 198 5.70 10.75 -8.25
C ALA A 198 5.12 12.17 -8.33
N VAL A 199 4.02 12.39 -9.07
CA VAL A 199 3.43 13.72 -9.26
C VAL A 199 2.81 14.24 -7.96
N ALA A 200 3.26 15.41 -7.51
CA ALA A 200 2.64 16.12 -6.39
C ALA A 200 1.21 16.56 -6.76
N VAL A 201 0.23 16.26 -5.91
CA VAL A 201 -1.15 16.73 -6.10
C VAL A 201 -1.28 18.15 -5.51
N PRO A 202 -1.72 19.15 -6.30
CA PRO A 202 -1.98 20.49 -5.78
C PRO A 202 -3.01 20.43 -4.65
N GLY A 203 -2.63 20.87 -3.44
CA GLY A 203 -3.55 20.91 -2.28
C GLY A 203 -3.19 20.00 -1.10
N ALA A 204 -2.07 19.25 -1.15
CA ALA A 204 -1.46 18.63 0.02
C ALA A 204 -0.88 19.71 0.96
N ARG A 205 -1.74 20.53 1.56
CA ARG A 205 -1.33 21.44 2.65
C ARG A 205 -0.85 20.58 3.81
N ARG A 206 0.35 20.89 4.29
CA ARG A 206 0.98 20.32 5.50
C ARG A 206 -0.09 20.14 6.57
N ALA A 207 -0.33 18.91 7.00
CA ALA A 207 -1.01 18.67 8.26
C ALA A 207 -0.13 19.30 9.35
N ALA A 208 -0.47 20.52 9.75
CA ALA A 208 0.14 21.16 10.90
C ALA A 208 -0.22 20.29 12.11
N VAL A 209 0.80 19.81 12.81
CA VAL A 209 0.64 19.16 14.11
C VAL A 209 -0.13 20.14 15.02
N PRO A 210 -1.32 19.80 15.53
CA PRO A 210 -1.96 20.60 16.56
C PRO A 210 -1.17 20.39 17.86
N GLY A 211 -0.25 21.30 18.17
CA GLY A 211 0.65 21.09 19.30
C GLY A 211 1.61 22.24 19.55
N ALA A 212 1.09 23.43 19.83
CA ALA A 212 1.73 24.41 20.71
C ALA A 212 0.69 25.47 21.06
N HIS A 213 -0.19 25.17 22.01
CA HIS A 213 -0.78 26.22 22.83
C HIS A 213 0.40 26.98 23.44
N ARG A 214 0.70 28.18 22.92
CA ARG A 214 1.52 29.14 23.63
C ARG A 214 0.77 29.42 24.92
N SER A 215 1.28 28.89 26.03
CA SER A 215 0.87 29.31 27.36
C SER A 215 1.16 30.81 27.44
N ALA A 216 0.11 31.62 27.33
CA ALA A 216 0.18 33.02 27.69
C ALA A 216 0.41 33.05 29.21
N VAL A 217 1.63 33.39 29.63
CA VAL A 217 1.94 33.69 31.03
C VAL A 217 1.27 35.02 31.34
N PRO A 218 0.30 35.10 32.26
CA PRO A 218 -0.22 36.37 32.74
C PRO A 218 0.62 36.80 33.94
N GLY A 219 1.28 37.95 33.84
CA GLY A 219 1.79 38.66 35.02
C GLY A 219 3.16 39.29 34.87
N ALA A 220 3.18 40.59 34.62
CA ALA A 220 4.18 41.47 35.20
C ALA A 220 3.54 42.85 35.37
N HIS A 221 3.17 43.17 36.60
CA HIS A 221 2.82 44.52 37.05
C HIS A 221 3.94 45.49 36.64
N ARG A 222 3.58 46.53 35.87
CA ARG A 222 4.43 47.72 35.72
C ARG A 222 4.37 48.50 37.04
N ALA A 223 5.48 48.55 37.75
CA ALA A 223 5.72 49.58 38.75
C ALA A 223 6.29 50.81 38.03
N ASP A 224 5.61 51.94 38.18
CA ASP A 224 6.09 53.26 37.77
C ASP A 224 7.33 53.65 38.57
N VAL A 225 8.38 54.09 37.88
CA VAL A 225 9.45 54.92 38.46
C VAL A 225 9.74 56.05 37.47
N PRO A 226 9.54 57.33 37.84
CA PRO A 226 9.85 58.45 36.97
C PRO A 226 11.29 58.95 37.20
N GLY A 227 12.04 59.09 36.10
CA GLY A 227 13.16 60.03 36.00
C GLY A 227 14.56 59.41 35.89
N ALA A 228 15.13 59.45 34.69
CA ALA A 228 16.50 59.91 34.43
C ALA A 228 16.74 59.97 32.92
N ARG A 229 17.26 61.11 32.46
CA ARG A 229 17.82 61.34 31.13
C ARG A 229 19.13 60.55 30.99
N GLY A 230 19.47 60.15 29.76
CA GLY A 230 20.86 59.89 29.38
C GLY A 230 21.06 58.62 28.56
N ASP A 231 21.47 58.84 27.32
CA ASP A 231 22.34 58.01 26.49
C ASP A 231 21.75 56.80 25.74
N GLU A 232 21.66 57.01 24.42
CA GLU A 232 21.60 55.99 23.39
C GLU A 232 22.78 55.02 23.54
N VAL A 233 22.48 53.79 23.95
CA VAL A 233 23.38 52.65 23.71
C VAL A 233 22.80 51.87 22.55
N SER A 234 23.48 51.98 21.41
CA SER A 234 23.31 51.17 20.22
C SER A 234 23.58 49.70 20.55
N VAL A 235 22.51 48.94 20.81
CA VAL A 235 22.56 47.49 20.86
C VAL A 235 22.79 47.00 19.42
N THR A 236 24.01 46.55 19.16
CA THR A 236 24.39 45.86 17.93
C THR A 236 23.61 44.54 17.85
N GLU A 237 22.72 44.43 16.86
CA GLU A 237 22.03 43.19 16.52
C GLU A 237 23.03 42.11 16.06
N ALA A 238 23.43 41.24 16.99
CA ALA A 238 24.03 39.95 16.66
C ALA A 238 22.91 38.90 16.45
N GLY A 239 22.05 39.11 15.45
CA GLY A 239 20.90 38.22 15.14
C GLY A 239 21.00 37.41 13.84
N GLY A 240 22.03 37.63 13.01
CA GLY A 240 22.00 37.20 11.61
C GLY A 240 22.52 35.79 11.28
N ALA A 241 23.20 35.10 12.20
CA ALA A 241 23.85 33.81 11.91
C ALA A 241 22.96 32.60 12.19
N ASP A 242 22.17 32.64 13.27
CA ASP A 242 21.39 31.48 13.74
C ASP A 242 20.12 31.27 12.89
N GLU A 243 19.45 32.34 12.46
CA GLU A 243 18.27 32.24 11.58
C GLU A 243 18.62 31.71 10.18
N ARG A 244 19.80 32.01 9.65
CA ARG A 244 20.24 31.54 8.32
C ARG A 244 20.56 30.05 8.33
N VAL A 245 21.16 29.53 9.40
CA VAL A 245 21.45 28.09 9.57
C VAL A 245 20.16 27.29 9.78
N VAL A 246 19.24 27.80 10.61
CA VAL A 246 17.92 27.18 10.83
C VAL A 246 17.05 27.23 9.56
N GLY A 247 17.11 28.32 8.78
CA GLY A 247 16.44 28.47 7.49
C GLY A 247 16.98 27.53 6.40
N ALA A 248 18.30 27.37 6.32
CA ALA A 248 18.95 26.45 5.39
C ALA A 248 18.64 24.97 5.71
N GLY A 249 18.60 24.60 7.00
CA GLY A 249 18.19 23.26 7.45
C GLY A 249 16.73 22.94 7.13
N ARG A 250 15.81 23.88 7.40
CA ARG A 250 14.38 23.75 7.06
C ARG A 250 14.15 23.65 5.54
N SER A 251 14.93 24.38 4.75
CA SER A 251 14.89 24.33 3.27
C SER A 251 15.31 22.95 2.74
N ARG A 252 16.42 22.39 3.26
CA ARG A 252 16.88 21.04 2.87
C ARG A 252 15.91 19.94 3.27
N SER A 253 15.37 19.97 4.48
CA SER A 253 14.37 18.97 4.93
C SER A 253 13.09 19.04 4.10
N ALA A 254 12.66 20.25 3.70
CA ALA A 254 11.51 20.42 2.82
C ALA A 254 11.78 19.88 1.41
N ALA A 255 12.97 20.11 0.86
CA ALA A 255 13.37 19.58 -0.44
C ALA A 255 13.43 18.04 -0.43
N VAL A 256 13.99 17.43 0.62
CA VAL A 256 14.03 15.96 0.78
C VAL A 256 12.61 15.39 0.88
N ALA A 257 11.75 16.01 1.69
CA ALA A 257 10.35 15.57 1.82
C ALA A 257 9.58 15.68 0.50
N ALA A 258 9.83 16.72 -0.30
CA ALA A 258 9.20 16.90 -1.60
C ALA A 258 9.70 15.90 -2.66
N ALA A 259 10.97 15.48 -2.60
CA ALA A 259 11.55 14.50 -3.51
C ALA A 259 11.18 13.05 -3.17
N LEU A 260 10.80 12.77 -1.92
CA LEU A 260 10.60 11.41 -1.41
C LEU A 260 9.60 10.56 -2.24
N PRO A 261 8.41 11.05 -2.63
CA PRO A 261 7.49 10.27 -3.46
C PRO A 261 8.13 9.83 -4.78
N ALA A 262 8.86 10.74 -5.44
CA ALA A 262 9.54 10.46 -6.69
C ALA A 262 10.69 9.47 -6.51
N LEU A 263 11.44 9.54 -5.42
CA LEU A 263 12.51 8.58 -5.10
C LEU A 263 11.96 7.17 -4.88
N LEU A 264 10.87 7.02 -4.12
CA LEU A 264 10.23 5.73 -3.86
C LEU A 264 9.57 5.16 -5.12
N ALA A 265 8.90 6.00 -5.92
CA ALA A 265 8.34 5.61 -7.20
C ALA A 265 9.43 5.20 -8.20
N GLY A 266 10.56 5.93 -8.21
CA GLY A 266 11.75 5.60 -8.99
C GLY A 266 12.37 4.26 -8.58
N TRP A 267 12.44 3.97 -7.28
CA TRP A 267 12.89 2.67 -6.78
C TRP A 267 11.98 1.52 -7.25
N TYR A 268 10.66 1.71 -7.14
CA TYR A 268 9.68 0.77 -7.68
C TYR A 268 9.88 0.55 -9.19
N ALA A 269 9.97 1.62 -9.97
CA ALA A 269 10.12 1.58 -11.42
C ALA A 269 11.43 0.92 -11.86
N ALA A 270 12.54 1.29 -11.21
CA ALA A 270 13.85 0.70 -11.48
C ALA A 270 13.84 -0.81 -11.22
N ARG A 271 13.11 -1.27 -10.20
CA ARG A 271 13.08 -2.71 -9.88
C ARG A 271 12.16 -3.50 -10.79
N TYR A 272 10.91 -3.10 -10.91
CA TYR A 272 9.93 -3.84 -11.70
C TYR A 272 10.14 -3.62 -13.20
N GLY A 273 10.39 -2.37 -13.62
CA GLY A 273 10.68 -2.02 -15.00
C GLY A 273 11.94 -2.69 -15.54
N ALA A 274 13.00 -2.84 -14.73
CA ALA A 274 14.18 -3.60 -15.16
C ALA A 274 13.85 -5.08 -15.41
N ALA A 275 12.99 -5.70 -14.57
CA ALA A 275 12.56 -7.07 -14.77
C ALA A 275 11.70 -7.21 -16.03
N GLN A 276 10.74 -6.29 -16.25
CA GLN A 276 9.92 -6.24 -17.47
C GLN A 276 10.78 -6.00 -18.73
N ALA A 277 11.81 -5.15 -18.66
CA ALA A 277 12.74 -4.94 -19.76
C ALA A 277 13.53 -6.20 -20.11
N GLN A 278 13.76 -7.11 -19.16
CA GLN A 278 14.31 -8.43 -19.49
C GLN A 278 13.30 -9.30 -20.23
N VAL A 279 12.01 -9.25 -19.85
CA VAL A 279 10.94 -9.95 -20.57
C VAL A 279 10.77 -9.42 -22.00
N VAL A 280 10.94 -8.11 -22.22
CA VAL A 280 10.92 -7.51 -23.56
C VAL A 280 12.01 -8.10 -24.46
N ARG A 281 13.20 -8.36 -23.92
CA ARG A 281 14.33 -8.94 -24.68
C ARG A 281 14.19 -10.44 -24.87
N ASP A 282 13.68 -11.13 -23.86
CA ASP A 282 13.50 -12.58 -23.82
C ASP A 282 12.17 -12.88 -23.10
N PRO A 283 11.08 -13.12 -23.84
CA PRO A 283 9.75 -13.29 -23.27
C PRO A 283 9.48 -14.72 -22.77
N SER A 284 10.52 -15.45 -22.36
CA SER A 284 10.39 -16.79 -21.79
C SER A 284 9.62 -16.80 -20.47
N ALA A 285 8.91 -17.91 -20.22
CA ALA A 285 8.12 -18.18 -19.01
C ALA A 285 8.90 -17.88 -17.70
N GLY A 286 10.19 -18.23 -17.64
CA GLY A 286 11.05 -17.95 -16.49
C GLY A 286 11.25 -16.46 -16.22
N LYS A 287 11.45 -15.66 -17.27
CA LYS A 287 11.60 -14.20 -17.14
C LYS A 287 10.28 -13.54 -16.77
N VAL A 288 9.16 -14.02 -17.32
CA VAL A 288 7.81 -13.57 -16.96
C VAL A 288 7.55 -13.79 -15.45
N ARG A 289 7.79 -15.00 -14.94
CA ARG A 289 7.65 -15.30 -13.49
C ARG A 289 8.53 -14.41 -12.62
N ALA A 290 9.78 -14.19 -13.03
CA ALA A 290 10.69 -13.29 -12.30
C ALA A 290 10.18 -11.83 -12.30
N ALA A 291 9.61 -11.36 -13.41
CA ALA A 291 9.02 -10.02 -13.49
C ALA A 291 7.76 -9.88 -12.64
N VAL A 292 6.85 -10.87 -12.66
CA VAL A 292 5.66 -10.87 -11.80
C VAL A 292 6.05 -10.87 -10.33
N GLY A 293 7.00 -11.72 -9.93
CA GLY A 293 7.54 -11.70 -8.57
C GLY A 293 8.16 -10.35 -8.18
N ALA A 294 8.84 -9.66 -9.11
CA ALA A 294 9.35 -8.31 -8.89
C ALA A 294 8.22 -7.26 -8.75
N GLY A 295 7.12 -7.42 -9.50
CA GLY A 295 5.92 -6.59 -9.38
C GLY A 295 5.25 -6.74 -8.01
N ILE A 296 4.93 -7.98 -7.61
CA ILE A 296 4.31 -8.30 -6.32
C ILE A 296 5.16 -7.79 -5.15
N THR A 297 6.46 -8.10 -5.14
CA THR A 297 7.36 -7.69 -4.05
C THR A 297 7.79 -6.22 -4.12
N GLY A 298 7.52 -5.54 -5.23
CA GLY A 298 7.77 -4.12 -5.44
C GLY A 298 6.62 -3.21 -4.98
N LEU A 299 5.41 -3.75 -4.84
CA LEU A 299 4.21 -2.99 -4.47
C LEU A 299 4.36 -2.14 -3.19
N PRO A 300 5.02 -2.60 -2.11
CA PRO A 300 5.22 -1.75 -0.94
C PRO A 300 6.02 -0.47 -1.21
N ALA A 301 6.95 -0.47 -2.18
CA ALA A 301 7.65 0.74 -2.57
C ALA A 301 6.70 1.74 -3.26
N LEU A 302 5.78 1.26 -4.11
CA LEU A 302 4.75 2.08 -4.75
C LEU A 302 3.77 2.64 -3.71
N GLN A 303 3.30 1.81 -2.77
CA GLN A 303 2.44 2.24 -1.66
C GLN A 303 3.11 3.29 -0.78
N GLY A 304 4.41 3.11 -0.49
CA GLY A 304 5.22 4.08 0.23
C GLY A 304 5.32 5.42 -0.50
N ALA A 305 5.51 5.40 -1.83
CA ALA A 305 5.49 6.60 -2.66
C ALA A 305 4.15 7.34 -2.57
N LEU A 306 3.03 6.61 -2.69
CA LEU A 306 1.67 7.16 -2.59
C LEU A 306 1.36 7.72 -1.19
N THR A 307 1.85 7.06 -0.14
CA THR A 307 1.73 7.51 1.25
C THR A 307 2.52 8.79 1.49
N ALA A 308 3.76 8.86 0.99
CA ALA A 308 4.58 10.06 1.04
C ALA A 308 3.95 11.20 0.23
N ARG A 309 3.35 10.90 -0.94
CA ARG A 309 2.60 11.86 -1.77
C ARG A 309 1.40 12.45 -1.03
N GLY A 310 0.76 11.67 -0.15
CA GLY A 310 -0.29 12.13 0.76
C GLY A 310 0.18 12.98 1.94
N GLY A 311 1.49 13.25 2.06
CA GLY A 311 2.09 14.07 3.12
C GLY A 311 2.63 13.29 4.32
N ALA A 312 2.58 11.96 4.30
CA ALA A 312 3.03 11.10 5.40
C ALA A 312 4.39 10.43 5.09
N GLY A 313 5.44 11.23 4.89
CA GLY A 313 6.75 10.75 4.40
C GLY A 313 7.40 9.64 5.24
N LEU A 314 7.46 9.79 6.57
CA LEU A 314 8.04 8.78 7.46
C LEU A 314 7.27 7.45 7.40
N LEU A 315 5.94 7.52 7.36
CA LEU A 315 5.10 6.34 7.21
C LEU A 315 5.26 5.72 5.81
N GLY A 316 5.44 6.54 4.78
CA GLY A 316 5.76 6.08 3.43
C GLY A 316 7.07 5.30 3.35
N LEU A 317 8.12 5.76 4.05
CA LEU A 317 9.37 5.00 4.21
C LEU A 317 9.15 3.67 4.93
N ALA A 318 8.38 3.68 6.02
CA ALA A 318 8.07 2.48 6.79
C ALA A 318 7.30 1.43 5.95
N VAL A 319 6.31 1.86 5.17
CA VAL A 319 5.59 1.00 4.22
C VAL A 319 6.54 0.46 3.15
N ALA A 320 7.38 1.32 2.56
CA ALA A 320 8.33 0.91 1.53
C ALA A 320 9.37 -0.11 2.03
N ALA A 321 9.72 -0.08 3.31
CA ALA A 321 10.62 -1.04 3.95
C ALA A 321 10.07 -2.48 3.97
N ALA A 322 8.76 -2.68 3.75
CA ALA A 322 8.19 -4.02 3.60
C ALA A 322 8.59 -4.70 2.27
N ALA A 323 9.00 -3.96 1.23
CA ALA A 323 9.41 -4.52 -0.06
C ALA A 323 10.58 -5.53 0.04
N PRO A 324 11.73 -5.22 0.68
CA PRO A 324 12.80 -6.20 0.87
C PRO A 324 12.39 -7.38 1.75
N LEU A 325 11.52 -7.17 2.75
CA LEU A 325 11.00 -8.23 3.61
C LEU A 325 10.13 -9.22 2.82
N GLY A 326 9.16 -8.71 2.04
CA GLY A 326 8.33 -9.52 1.15
C GLY A 326 9.19 -10.32 0.16
N ARG A 327 10.28 -9.73 -0.34
CA ARG A 327 11.22 -10.42 -1.25
C ARG A 327 11.99 -11.55 -0.57
N ARG A 328 12.36 -11.41 0.70
CA ARG A 328 13.02 -12.47 1.48
C ARG A 328 12.04 -13.60 1.79
N LEU A 329 10.78 -13.28 2.06
CA LEU A 329 9.73 -14.24 2.38
C LEU A 329 9.24 -15.00 1.15
N ALA A 330 9.13 -14.33 -0.01
CA ALA A 330 8.77 -14.94 -1.29
C ALA A 330 9.77 -16.01 -1.77
N ARG A 331 11.01 -16.01 -1.25
CA ARG A 331 11.98 -17.10 -1.49
C ARG A 331 11.67 -18.37 -0.70
N LYS A 332 10.85 -18.27 0.35
CA LYS A 332 10.51 -19.38 1.25
C LYS A 332 9.12 -19.94 0.97
N VAL A 333 8.17 -19.08 0.60
CA VAL A 333 6.80 -19.46 0.25
C VAL A 333 6.46 -18.74 -1.04
N SER A 334 6.08 -19.49 -2.08
CA SER A 334 5.66 -18.91 -3.36
C SER A 334 4.47 -17.98 -3.13
N PRO A 335 4.52 -16.71 -3.59
CA PRO A 335 3.39 -15.79 -3.47
C PRO A 335 2.24 -16.16 -4.43
N THR A 336 2.57 -16.88 -5.51
CA THR A 336 1.67 -17.43 -6.53
C THR A 336 1.40 -18.90 -6.25
#